data_AF-A0A7Y3PWH5-F1
#
_entry.id   AF-A0A7Y3PWH5-F1
#
_cell.length_a   1.000
_cell.length_b   1.000
_cell.length_c   1.000
_cell.angle_alpha   90.00
_cell.angle_beta   90.00
_cell.angle_gamma   90.00
#
_symmetry.space_group_name_H-M   'P 1'
#
loop_
_entity.id
_entity.type
_entity.pdbx_description
1 polymer ?
#
loop_
_entity_poly.entity_id
_entity_poly.type
_entity_poly.pdbx_seq_one_letter_code
_entity_poly.pdbx_strand_id
1 'polypeptide(L)'
;MRPLYPPPPERSAELRRRFAEEARSERPDLSSLCLLVGAEADGTLDEAGLDAAQIELDQLAGRLPFRPGGPRSWAVSLRELLGERCGFRGTPGDYQRLESSLLHEVLRRRRGLPILLSVVWMEVARRAGAHVYGVALPGHFVVGFGAEEEQ
;
A
#
# COMPACT_ATOMS: atom_id res chain seq x y z
N MET A 1 -11.26 -8.97 -17.53
CA MET A 1 -9.98 -8.87 -16.79
C MET A 1 -8.93 -8.48 -17.81
N ARG A 2 -8.18 -7.38 -17.60
CA ARG A 2 -7.12 -7.02 -18.55
C ARG A 2 -5.93 -7.94 -18.26
N PRO A 3 -5.41 -8.69 -19.22
CA PRO A 3 -4.22 -9.50 -19.01
C PRO A 3 -3.06 -8.59 -18.62
N LEU A 4 -2.38 -8.94 -17.53
CA LEU A 4 -1.15 -8.31 -17.10
C LEU A 4 -0.01 -8.91 -17.93
N TYR A 5 0.83 -8.04 -18.47
CA TYR A 5 1.97 -8.45 -19.29
C TYR A 5 3.24 -7.95 -18.62
N PRO A 6 4.27 -8.79 -18.47
CA PRO A 6 5.55 -8.31 -17.96
C PRO A 6 6.14 -7.25 -18.90
N PRO A 7 6.90 -6.28 -18.38
CA PRO A 7 7.54 -5.26 -19.19
C PRO A 7 8.63 -5.85 -20.10
N PRO A 8 9.07 -5.12 -21.14
CA PRO A 8 10.22 -5.51 -21.94
C PRO A 8 11.49 -5.76 -21.08
N PRO A 9 12.43 -6.62 -21.52
CA PRO A 9 13.58 -7.03 -20.70
C PRO A 9 14.43 -5.86 -20.15
N GLU A 10 14.66 -4.83 -20.95
CA GLU A 10 15.41 -3.64 -20.55
C GLU A 10 14.72 -2.92 -19.38
N ARG A 11 13.40 -2.74 -19.48
CA ARG A 11 12.59 -2.11 -18.43
C ARG A 11 12.48 -2.98 -17.18
N SER A 12 12.34 -4.30 -17.34
CA SER A 12 12.37 -5.23 -16.21
C SER A 12 13.70 -5.16 -15.44
N ALA A 13 14.83 -5.13 -16.16
CA ALA A 13 16.15 -4.99 -15.55
C ALA A 13 16.28 -3.65 -14.78
N GLU A 14 15.76 -2.56 -15.35
CA GLU A 14 15.72 -1.26 -14.69
C GLU A 14 14.86 -1.27 -13.42
N LEU A 15 13.64 -1.81 -13.48
CA LEU A 15 12.72 -1.88 -12.33
C LEU A 15 13.32 -2.71 -11.20
N ARG A 16 13.94 -3.85 -11.52
CA ARG A 16 14.63 -4.69 -10.53
C ARG A 16 15.81 -3.98 -9.90
N ARG A 17 16.58 -3.20 -10.67
CA ARG A 17 17.68 -2.37 -10.14
C ARG A 17 17.13 -1.33 -9.17
N ARG A 18 16.12 -0.55 -9.57
CA ARG A 18 15.46 0.47 -8.72
C ARG A 18 14.92 -0.15 -7.43
N PHE A 19 14.25 -1.29 -7.53
CA PHE A 19 13.73 -2.00 -6.35
C PHE A 19 14.87 -2.40 -5.41
N ALA A 20 15.96 -2.94 -5.96
CA ALA A 20 17.09 -3.39 -5.17
C ALA A 20 17.88 -2.22 -4.53
N GLU A 21 17.90 -1.06 -5.16
CA GLU A 21 18.46 0.18 -4.60
C GLU A 21 17.57 0.69 -3.45
N GLU A 22 16.27 0.83 -3.68
CA GLU A 22 15.31 1.30 -2.68
C GLU A 22 15.24 0.37 -1.45
N ALA A 23 15.22 -0.94 -1.67
CA ALA A 23 15.15 -1.93 -0.60
C ALA A 23 16.40 -1.93 0.30
N ARG A 24 17.53 -1.38 -0.17
CA ARG A 24 18.78 -1.24 0.58
C ARG A 24 18.99 0.16 1.14
N SER A 25 18.07 1.09 0.92
CA SER A 25 18.16 2.43 1.48
C SER A 25 18.04 2.38 3.00
N GLU A 26 18.52 3.41 3.70
CA GLU A 26 18.45 3.49 5.17
C GLU A 26 16.99 3.48 5.66
N ARG A 27 16.08 4.04 4.85
CA ARG A 27 14.64 4.13 5.14
C ARG A 27 13.84 3.81 3.89
N PRO A 28 13.65 2.52 3.58
CA PRO A 28 12.95 2.12 2.36
C PRO A 28 11.51 2.62 2.34
N ASP A 29 11.09 3.20 1.21
CA ASP A 29 9.71 3.56 0.97
C ASP A 29 8.90 2.34 0.53
N LEU A 30 8.07 1.86 1.45
CA LEU A 30 7.22 0.68 1.25
C LEU A 30 6.25 0.85 0.08
N SER A 31 5.63 2.02 -0.13
CA SER A 31 4.73 2.18 -1.27
C SER A 31 5.50 2.13 -2.59
N SER A 32 6.66 2.77 -2.65
CA SER A 32 7.54 2.71 -3.83
C SER A 32 7.98 1.28 -4.15
N LEU A 33 8.39 0.50 -3.15
CA LEU A 33 8.73 -0.92 -3.33
C LEU A 33 7.54 -1.74 -3.88
N CYS A 34 6.34 -1.55 -3.32
CA CYS A 34 5.14 -2.23 -3.81
C CYS A 34 4.76 -1.82 -5.23
N LEU A 35 4.94 -0.55 -5.60
CA LEU A 35 4.65 -0.05 -6.95
C LEU A 35 5.65 -0.56 -7.98
N LEU A 36 6.94 -0.70 -7.63
CA LEU A 36 7.95 -1.30 -8.50
C LEU A 36 7.66 -2.79 -8.76
N VAL A 37 7.19 -3.54 -7.75
CA VAL A 37 6.67 -4.90 -7.95
C VAL A 37 5.44 -4.89 -8.86
N GLY A 38 4.55 -3.90 -8.69
CA GLY A 38 3.41 -3.66 -9.56
C GLY A 38 3.81 -3.49 -11.03
N ALA A 39 4.82 -2.67 -11.31
CA ALA A 39 5.31 -2.38 -12.65
C ALA A 39 6.02 -3.57 -13.30
N GLU A 40 6.66 -4.43 -12.50
CA GLU A 40 7.26 -5.67 -12.98
C GLU A 40 6.19 -6.71 -13.39
N ALA A 41 5.05 -6.73 -12.69
CA ALA A 41 3.92 -7.59 -13.03
C ALA A 41 3.05 -7.01 -14.16
N ASP A 42 2.97 -5.68 -14.25
CA ASP A 42 2.15 -4.92 -15.18
C ASP A 42 3.00 -3.90 -15.95
N GLY A 43 3.53 -4.30 -17.10
CA GLY A 43 4.32 -3.45 -17.97
C GLY A 43 3.55 -2.25 -18.54
N THR A 44 2.24 -2.15 -18.32
CA THR A 44 1.44 -0.97 -18.69
C THR A 44 1.46 0.12 -17.61
N LEU A 45 1.92 -0.19 -16.40
CA LEU A 45 2.13 0.80 -15.33
C LEU A 45 3.39 1.60 -15.64
N ASP A 46 3.24 2.80 -16.21
CA ASP A 46 4.30 3.76 -16.51
C ASP A 46 4.60 4.69 -15.32
N GLU A 47 5.60 5.57 -15.47
CA GLU A 47 5.97 6.53 -14.40
C GLU A 47 4.78 7.41 -13.99
N ALA A 48 3.94 7.84 -14.94
CA ALA A 48 2.74 8.61 -14.62
C ALA A 48 1.75 7.80 -13.76
N GLY A 49 1.62 6.50 -14.00
CA GLY A 49 0.84 5.60 -13.16
C GLY A 49 1.43 5.38 -11.77
N LEU A 50 2.76 5.32 -11.64
CA LEU A 50 3.45 5.27 -10.36
C LEU A 50 3.18 6.56 -9.55
N ASP A 51 3.35 7.72 -10.20
CA ASP A 51 3.11 9.03 -9.60
C ASP A 51 1.64 9.19 -9.18
N ALA A 52 0.69 8.77 -10.03
CA ALA A 52 -0.72 8.82 -9.71
C ALA A 52 -1.07 7.97 -8.47
N ALA A 53 -0.42 6.82 -8.30
CA ALA A 53 -0.63 5.98 -7.13
C ALA A 53 -0.08 6.62 -5.84
N GLN A 54 1.07 7.30 -5.91
CA GLN A 54 1.61 8.06 -4.77
C GLN A 54 0.72 9.26 -4.42
N ILE A 55 0.27 10.02 -5.43
CA ILE A 55 -0.66 11.14 -5.25
C ILE A 55 -1.96 10.67 -4.60
N GLU A 56 -2.50 9.52 -4.99
CA GLU A 56 -3.70 8.96 -4.38
C GLU A 56 -3.49 8.64 -2.88
N LEU A 57 -2.32 8.10 -2.49
CA LEU A 57 -1.99 7.87 -1.09
C LEU A 57 -1.90 9.17 -0.30
N ASP A 58 -1.30 10.22 -0.87
CA ASP A 58 -1.21 11.54 -0.25
C ASP A 58 -2.60 12.18 -0.10
N GLN A 59 -3.45 12.07 -1.12
CA GLN A 59 -4.83 12.55 -1.08
C GLN A 59 -5.67 11.82 -0.01
N LEU A 60 -5.50 10.50 0.13
CA LEU A 60 -6.14 9.74 1.19
C LEU A 60 -5.65 10.20 2.57
N ALA A 61 -4.34 10.42 2.73
CA ALA A 61 -3.77 10.90 3.98
C ALA A 61 -4.29 12.30 4.35
N GLY A 62 -4.39 13.20 3.37
CA GLY A 62 -4.92 14.56 3.56
C GLY A 62 -6.41 14.62 3.95
N ARG A 63 -7.14 13.51 3.84
CA ARG A 63 -8.55 13.40 4.27
C ARG A 63 -8.71 12.94 5.73
N LEU A 64 -7.61 12.59 6.41
CA LEU A 64 -7.65 12.26 7.83
C LEU A 64 -7.70 13.54 8.69
N PRO A 65 -8.34 13.48 9.87
CA PRO A 65 -8.31 14.60 10.80
C PRO A 65 -6.87 14.86 11.25
N PHE A 66 -6.53 16.14 11.46
CA PHE A 66 -5.22 16.51 11.99
C PHE A 66 -5.06 16.00 13.41
N ARG A 67 -4.07 15.12 13.64
CA ARG A 67 -3.74 14.52 14.94
C ARG A 67 -4.99 14.02 15.71
N PRO A 68 -5.61 12.90 15.30
CA PRO A 68 -6.84 12.36 15.90
C PRO A 68 -6.74 12.01 17.40
N GLY A 69 -5.56 12.11 18.01
CA GLY A 69 -5.31 11.78 19.41
C GLY A 69 -4.45 10.54 19.54
N GLY A 70 -4.82 9.62 20.44
CA GLY A 70 -4.07 8.40 20.72
C GLY A 70 -4.27 7.28 19.68
N PRO A 71 -3.60 6.12 19.88
CA PRO A 71 -3.63 4.96 18.97
C PRO A 71 -5.03 4.52 18.53
N ARG A 72 -5.98 4.47 19.48
CA ARG A 72 -7.37 4.09 19.18
C ARG A 72 -8.05 5.08 18.23
N SER A 73 -7.82 6.38 18.39
CA SER A 73 -8.43 7.39 17.53
C SER A 73 -7.89 7.33 16.11
N TRP A 74 -6.60 7.01 15.95
CA TRP A 74 -6.01 6.72 14.64
C TRP A 74 -6.67 5.53 13.96
N ALA A 75 -6.78 4.40 14.67
CA ALA A 75 -7.41 3.19 14.16
C ALA A 75 -8.87 3.42 13.74
N VAL A 76 -9.65 4.15 14.55
CA VAL A 76 -11.04 4.51 14.22
C VAL A 76 -11.10 5.42 13.00
N SER A 77 -10.27 6.47 12.94
CA SER A 77 -10.27 7.43 11.83
C SER A 77 -9.93 6.76 10.49
N LEU A 78 -8.97 5.82 10.49
CA LEU A 78 -8.60 5.05 9.31
C LEU A 78 -9.65 4.03 8.92
N ARG A 79 -10.27 3.33 9.88
CA ARG A 79 -11.38 2.41 9.59
C ARG A 79 -12.53 3.14 8.90
N GLU A 80 -12.94 4.27 9.45
CA GLU A 80 -14.02 5.09 8.88
C GLU A 80 -13.64 5.64 7.51
N LEU A 81 -12.40 6.13 7.33
CA LEU A 81 -11.97 6.67 6.05
C LEU A 81 -11.82 5.58 4.98
N LEU A 82 -10.95 4.61 5.23
CA LEU A 82 -10.55 3.63 4.22
C LEU A 82 -11.60 2.55 4.07
N GLY A 83 -12.08 1.98 5.18
CA GLY A 83 -13.04 0.89 5.16
C GLY A 83 -14.46 1.34 4.79
N GLU A 84 -14.97 2.37 5.48
CA GLU A 84 -16.37 2.77 5.34
C GLU A 84 -16.57 3.77 4.19
N ARG A 85 -15.82 4.89 4.17
CA ARG A 85 -16.00 5.96 3.16
C ARG A 85 -15.41 5.62 1.80
N CYS A 86 -14.21 5.04 1.76
CA CYS A 86 -13.52 4.71 0.50
C CYS A 86 -13.76 3.26 0.05
N GLY A 87 -14.34 2.41 0.90
CA GLY A 87 -14.75 1.06 0.55
C GLY A 87 -13.61 0.06 0.35
N PHE A 88 -12.42 0.33 0.89
CA PHE A 88 -11.29 -0.61 0.84
C PHE A 88 -11.63 -1.89 1.60
N ARG A 89 -11.72 -3.01 0.88
CA ARG A 89 -12.07 -4.32 1.46
C ARG A 89 -11.54 -5.48 0.64
N GLY A 90 -11.29 -6.61 1.29
CA GLY A 90 -11.00 -7.88 0.63
C GLY A 90 -12.19 -8.82 0.68
N THR A 91 -12.32 -9.71 -0.30
CA THR A 91 -13.24 -10.85 -0.27
C THR A 91 -12.51 -12.16 -0.59
N PRO A 92 -13.05 -13.35 -0.27
CA PRO A 92 -12.39 -14.62 -0.59
C PRO A 92 -12.00 -14.77 -2.07
N GLY A 93 -12.82 -14.25 -2.98
CA GLY A 93 -12.51 -14.23 -4.41
C GLY A 93 -11.29 -13.38 -4.82
N ASP A 94 -10.81 -12.47 -3.96
CA ASP A 94 -9.59 -11.70 -4.23
C ASP A 94 -8.32 -12.56 -4.16
N TYR A 95 -8.33 -13.68 -3.44
CA TYR A 95 -7.20 -14.62 -3.37
C TYR A 95 -6.86 -15.27 -4.71
N GLN A 96 -7.81 -15.26 -5.65
CA GLN A 96 -7.64 -15.84 -6.99
C GLN A 96 -7.23 -14.79 -8.03
N ARG A 97 -6.88 -13.57 -7.60
CA ARG A 97 -6.67 -12.42 -8.48
C ARG A 97 -5.31 -11.78 -8.21
N LEU A 98 -4.43 -11.81 -9.20
CA LEU A 98 -3.12 -11.15 -9.11
C LEU A 98 -3.27 -9.65 -8.84
N GLU A 99 -4.28 -9.00 -9.42
CA GLU A 99 -4.49 -7.55 -9.25
C GLU A 99 -4.82 -7.18 -7.80
N SER A 100 -5.27 -8.14 -6.99
CA SER A 100 -5.50 -7.93 -5.56
C SER A 100 -4.20 -7.96 -4.73
N SER A 101 -3.07 -8.26 -5.38
CA SER A 101 -1.72 -8.24 -4.83
C SER A 101 -0.83 -7.14 -5.45
N LEU A 102 -1.38 -6.24 -6.28
CA LEU A 102 -0.64 -5.11 -6.88
C LEU A 102 -1.19 -3.78 -6.35
N LEU A 103 -0.32 -2.93 -5.78
CA LEU A 103 -0.75 -1.74 -5.04
C LEU A 103 -1.55 -0.75 -5.91
N HIS A 104 -1.12 -0.50 -7.15
CA HIS A 104 -1.83 0.40 -8.08
C HIS A 104 -3.25 -0.09 -8.38
N GLU A 105 -3.43 -1.41 -8.55
CA GLU A 105 -4.72 -2.02 -8.78
C GLU A 105 -5.61 -2.02 -7.53
N VAL A 106 -5.03 -2.24 -6.34
CA VAL A 106 -5.77 -2.15 -5.07
C VAL A 106 -6.26 -0.73 -4.81
N LEU A 107 -5.44 0.29 -5.08
CA LEU A 107 -5.84 1.70 -4.98
C LEU A 107 -6.97 2.02 -5.97
N ARG A 108 -6.86 1.56 -7.22
CA ARG A 108 -7.88 1.78 -8.25
C ARG A 108 -9.21 1.07 -7.96
N ARG A 109 -9.15 -0.20 -7.55
CA ARG A 109 -10.34 -1.06 -7.37
C ARG A 109 -10.93 -0.99 -5.96
N ARG A 110 -10.20 -0.41 -5.00
CA ARG A 110 -10.48 -0.45 -3.56
C ARG A 110 -10.66 -1.89 -3.04
N ARG A 111 -9.98 -2.84 -3.68
CA ARG A 111 -10.06 -4.27 -3.39
C ARG A 111 -8.70 -4.93 -3.48
N GLY A 112 -8.32 -5.66 -2.44
CA GLY A 112 -7.01 -6.30 -2.34
C GLY A 112 -6.97 -7.43 -1.32
N LEU A 113 -5.84 -8.11 -1.26
CA LEU A 113 -5.54 -9.07 -0.19
C LEU A 113 -5.33 -8.34 1.14
N PRO A 114 -5.58 -9.01 2.29
CA PRO A 114 -5.42 -8.39 3.61
C PRO A 114 -4.04 -7.75 3.83
N ILE A 115 -2.96 -8.38 3.37
CA ILE A 115 -1.60 -7.83 3.50
C ILE A 115 -1.42 -6.54 2.70
N LEU A 116 -1.94 -6.47 1.48
CA LEU A 116 -1.78 -5.28 0.64
C LEU A 116 -2.74 -4.17 1.03
N LEU A 117 -3.93 -4.50 1.53
CA LEU A 117 -4.80 -3.54 2.20
C LEU A 117 -4.11 -2.95 3.43
N SER A 118 -3.39 -3.76 4.20
CA SER A 118 -2.60 -3.27 5.33
C SER A 118 -1.50 -2.31 4.90
N VAL A 119 -0.86 -2.53 3.74
CA VAL A 119 0.05 -1.55 3.14
C VAL A 119 -0.68 -0.23 2.91
N VAL A 120 -1.84 -0.21 2.26
CA VAL A 120 -2.62 1.03 2.07
C VAL A 120 -2.89 1.73 3.40
N TRP A 121 -3.28 0.99 4.44
CA TRP A 121 -3.55 1.55 5.76
C TRP A 121 -2.31 2.17 6.40
N MET A 122 -1.18 1.46 6.39
CA MET A 122 0.09 1.95 6.94
C MET A 122 0.61 3.16 6.17
N GLU A 123 0.54 3.14 4.84
CA GLU A 123 1.04 4.19 3.97
C GLU A 123 0.25 5.49 4.10
N VAL A 124 -1.08 5.39 4.21
CA VAL A 124 -1.95 6.55 4.46
C VAL A 124 -1.73 7.10 5.87
N ALA A 125 -1.61 6.22 6.87
CA ALA A 125 -1.39 6.62 8.26
C ALA A 125 -0.03 7.33 8.45
N ARG A 126 1.05 6.76 7.89
CA ARG A 126 2.40 7.32 8.00
C ARG A 126 2.50 8.69 7.35
N ARG A 127 1.92 8.86 6.16
CA ARG A 127 1.83 10.17 5.49
C ARG A 127 1.06 11.21 6.29
N ALA A 128 0.03 10.79 7.03
CA ALA A 128 -0.70 11.66 7.95
C ALA A 128 0.05 11.94 9.28
N GLY A 129 1.24 11.37 9.47
CA GLY A 129 2.10 11.58 10.63
C GLY A 129 1.84 10.63 11.80
N ALA A 130 1.15 9.50 11.58
CA ALA A 130 0.94 8.50 12.62
C ALA A 130 2.20 7.63 12.85
N HIS A 131 2.44 7.27 14.11
CA HIS A 131 3.33 6.15 14.44
C HIS A 131 2.57 4.84 14.21
N VAL A 132 2.93 4.11 13.16
CA VAL A 132 2.22 2.93 12.66
C VAL A 132 3.22 1.85 12.26
N TYR A 133 2.90 0.60 12.58
CA TYR A 133 3.73 -0.56 12.27
C TYR A 133 2.88 -1.77 11.89
N GLY A 134 3.50 -2.73 11.22
CA GLY A 134 2.88 -4.00 10.86
C GLY A 134 3.27 -5.11 11.82
N VAL A 135 2.32 -5.97 12.18
CA VAL A 135 2.58 -7.17 12.98
C VAL A 135 2.24 -8.41 12.16
N ALA A 136 3.24 -9.26 11.95
CA ALA A 136 3.07 -10.55 11.31
C ALA A 136 2.54 -11.57 12.33
N LEU A 137 1.40 -12.18 12.02
CA LEU A 137 0.79 -13.24 12.80
C LEU A 137 0.63 -14.48 11.92
N PRO A 138 0.53 -15.71 12.48
CA PRO A 138 0.24 -16.89 11.68
C PRO A 138 -1.03 -16.71 10.83
N GLY A 139 -0.85 -16.70 9.50
CA GLY A 139 -1.92 -16.50 8.52
C GLY A 139 -2.54 -15.10 8.45
N HIS A 140 -2.01 -14.12 9.20
CA HIS A 140 -2.58 -12.77 9.28
C HIS A 140 -1.50 -11.69 9.30
N PHE A 141 -1.87 -10.48 8.88
CA PHE A 141 -1.06 -9.28 9.05
C PHE A 141 -1.98 -8.20 9.59
N VAL A 142 -1.56 -7.53 10.66
CA VAL A 142 -2.36 -6.47 11.31
C VAL A 142 -1.56 -5.19 11.42
N VAL A 143 -2.27 -4.06 11.49
CA VAL A 143 -1.69 -2.72 11.61
C VAL A 143 -1.84 -2.25 13.05
N GLY A 144 -0.71 -1.95 13.69
CA GLY A 144 -0.62 -1.39 15.04
C GLY A 144 -0.32 0.10 15.02
N PHE A 145 -0.73 0.80 16.09
CA PHE A 145 -0.47 2.24 16.31
C PHE A 145 0.18 2.43 17.68
N GLY A 146 1.16 3.32 17.77
CA GLY A 146 1.90 3.61 19.01
C GLY A 146 3.41 3.70 18.77
N ALA A 147 4.15 4.15 19.79
CA ALA A 147 5.61 4.10 19.77
C ALA A 147 6.04 2.64 19.94
N GLU A 148 7.10 2.24 19.24
CA GLU A 148 7.61 0.86 19.25
C GLU A 148 8.16 0.47 20.65
N GLU A 149 8.46 1.46 21.50
CA GLU A 149 9.02 1.34 22.86
C GLU A 149 8.01 0.91 23.94
N GLU A 150 6.71 0.82 23.62
CA GLU A 150 5.65 0.38 24.56
C GLU A 150 5.25 -1.10 24.41
N GLN A 151 6.05 -1.92 23.71
CA GLN A 151 5.79 -3.36 23.50
C GLN A 151 6.70 -4.25 24.34
#